data_AF-A0A2H0SEZ0-F1
#
_entry.id   AF-A0A2H0SEZ0-F1
#
_cell.length_a   1.000
_cell.length_b   1.000
_cell.length_c   1.000
_cell.angle_alpha   90.00
_cell.angle_beta   90.00
_cell.angle_gamma   90.00
#
_symmetry.space_group_name_H-M   'P 1'
#
loop_
_entity.id
_entity.type
_entity.pdbx_description
1 polymer ?
#
loop_
_entity_poly.entity_id
_entity_poly.type
_entity_poly.pdbx_seq_one_letter_code
_entity_poly.pdbx_strand_id
1 'polypeptide(L)'
;MCINRSILQKVDLDSIGSSGYSILMELKFILIHDLGARVKEIPIIFKSRRIGESKISHKIISEGLMVPLKLLLRRFKIQKIFNNYER
;
A
#
# COMPACT_ATOMS: atom_id res chain seq x y z
N MET A 1 0.00 -5.90 10.46
CA MET A 1 0.74 -4.64 10.24
C MET A 1 0.38 -3.71 11.39
N CYS A 2 1.37 -3.13 12.08
CA CYS A 2 1.14 -2.18 13.16
C CYS A 2 1.61 -0.81 12.70
N ILE A 3 0.79 0.23 12.91
CA ILE A 3 1.04 1.59 12.45
C ILE A 3 0.89 2.52 13.65
N ASN A 4 1.76 3.53 13.77
CA ASN A 4 1.60 4.52 14.82
C ASN A 4 0.32 5.35 14.57
N ARG A 5 -0.49 5.58 15.61
CA ARG A 5 -1.71 6.37 15.50
C ARG A 5 -1.46 7.76 14.89
N SER A 6 -0.40 8.44 15.31
CA SER A 6 -0.14 9.83 14.91
C SER A 6 0.14 9.98 13.42
N ILE A 7 0.72 8.96 12.78
CA ILE A 7 0.94 8.96 11.33
C ILE A 7 -0.29 8.47 10.57
N LEU A 8 -1.03 7.50 11.13
CA LEU A 8 -2.26 7.01 10.51
C LEU A 8 -3.33 8.11 10.42
N GLN A 9 -3.41 9.00 11.42
CA GLN A 9 -4.32 10.15 11.41
C GLN A 9 -4.03 11.18 10.30
N LYS A 10 -2.83 11.15 9.71
CA LYS A 10 -2.47 12.01 8.58
C LYS A 10 -2.82 11.41 7.23
N VAL A 11 -3.23 10.13 7.20
CA VAL A 11 -3.64 9.45 5.98
C VAL A 11 -5.10 9.78 5.71
N ASP A 12 -5.38 10.31 4.52
CA ASP A 12 -6.75 10.38 3.99
C ASP A 12 -7.19 8.98 3.56
N LEU A 13 -8.00 8.32 4.40
CA LEU A 13 -8.48 6.96 4.14
C LEU A 13 -9.49 6.90 3.00
N ASP A 14 -10.21 7.99 2.72
CA ASP A 14 -11.20 8.05 1.63
C ASP A 14 -10.51 8.09 0.25
N SER A 15 -9.25 8.52 0.21
CA SER A 15 -8.42 8.50 -1.00
C SER A 15 -7.97 7.08 -1.43
N ILE A 16 -8.12 6.08 -0.55
CA ILE A 16 -7.66 4.71 -0.80
C ILE A 16 -8.72 3.97 -1.63
N GLY A 17 -8.44 3.83 -2.92
CA GLY A 17 -9.35 3.15 -3.87
C GLY A 17 -9.14 1.65 -3.99
N SER A 18 -8.10 1.09 -3.37
CA SER A 18 -7.79 -0.34 -3.42
C SER A 18 -8.66 -1.18 -2.49
N SER A 19 -9.02 -2.39 -2.95
CA SER A 19 -9.91 -3.30 -2.23
C SER A 19 -9.21 -4.60 -1.81
N GLY A 20 -9.78 -5.31 -0.84
CA GLY A 20 -9.29 -6.61 -0.40
C GLY A 20 -7.84 -6.58 0.08
N TYR A 21 -7.01 -7.48 -0.43
CA TYR A 21 -5.61 -7.64 -0.01
C TYR A 21 -4.69 -6.50 -0.50
N SER A 22 -5.11 -5.75 -1.51
CA SER A 22 -4.29 -4.70 -2.11
C SER A 22 -4.26 -3.40 -1.28
N ILE A 23 -5.19 -3.24 -0.34
CA ILE A 23 -5.27 -2.06 0.55
C ILE A 23 -4.00 -1.84 1.38
N LEU A 24 -3.37 -2.92 1.82
CA LEU A 24 -2.14 -2.84 2.61
C LEU A 24 -0.95 -2.38 1.76
N MET A 25 -0.96 -2.62 0.44
CA MET A 25 0.08 -2.11 -0.45
C MET A 25 -0.05 -0.60 -0.64
N GLU A 26 -1.25 -0.11 -0.92
CA GLU A 26 -1.51 1.32 -1.10
C GLU A 26 -1.27 2.11 0.18
N LEU A 27 -1.76 1.61 1.33
CA LEU A 27 -1.51 2.24 2.63
C LEU A 27 -0.02 2.31 2.97
N LYS A 28 0.75 1.24 2.70
CA LYS A 28 2.21 1.27 2.87
C LYS A 28 2.87 2.29 1.95
N PHE A 29 2.43 2.39 0.71
CA PHE A 29 2.96 3.37 -0.23
C PHE A 29 2.75 4.80 0.28
N ILE A 30 1.53 5.17 0.69
CA ILE A 30 1.23 6.51 1.22
C ILE A 30 2.07 6.80 2.48
N LEU A 31 2.12 5.85 3.42
CA LEU A 31 2.89 6.03 4.65
C LEU A 31 4.38 6.24 4.37
N ILE A 32 4.98 5.42 3.52
CA ILE A 32 6.44 5.44 3.28
C ILE A 32 6.83 6.58 2.34
N HIS A 33 6.14 6.69 1.21
CA HIS A 33 6.53 7.60 0.13
C HIS A 33 6.00 9.02 0.35
N ASP A 34 4.71 9.16 0.72
CA ASP A 34 4.08 10.47 0.79
C ASP A 34 4.25 11.11 2.19
N LEU A 35 4.27 10.31 3.25
CA LEU A 35 4.39 10.78 4.65
C LEU A 35 5.77 10.53 5.28
N GLY A 36 6.70 9.89 4.58
CA GLY A 36 8.07 9.65 5.06
C GLY A 36 8.17 8.74 6.30
N ALA A 37 7.24 7.78 6.45
CA ALA A 37 7.21 6.86 7.58
C ALA A 37 8.47 5.99 7.64
N ARG A 38 9.04 5.85 8.86
CA ARG A 38 10.06 4.83 9.13
C ARG A 38 9.42 3.45 9.26
N VAL A 39 10.01 2.46 8.61
CA VAL A 39 9.49 1.08 8.60
C VAL A 39 10.55 0.12 9.10
N LYS A 40 10.11 -0.90 9.84
CA LYS A 40 10.91 -2.06 10.24
C LYS A 40 10.09 -3.32 9.95
N GLU A 41 10.77 -4.33 9.42
CA GLU A 41 10.17 -5.64 9.21
C GLU A 41 10.47 -6.54 10.42
N ILE A 42 9.43 -7.24 10.89
CA ILE A 42 9.54 -8.22 11.98
C ILE A 42 9.22 -9.58 11.38
N PRO A 43 10.14 -10.56 11.43
CA PRO A 43 9.91 -11.88 10.84
C PRO A 43 8.78 -12.59 11.59
N ILE A 44 7.93 -13.29 10.84
CA ILE A 44 6.85 -14.12 11.38
C ILE A 44 6.90 -15.52 10.77
N ILE A 45 6.50 -16.52 11.53
CA ILE A 45 6.32 -17.88 11.01
C ILE A 45 4.89 -17.99 10.46
N PHE A 46 4.76 -18.13 9.15
CA PHE A 46 3.47 -18.30 8.52
C PHE A 46 3.00 -19.76 8.66
N LYS A 47 2.00 -20.00 9.50
CA LYS A 47 1.40 -21.34 9.66
C LYS A 47 0.25 -21.52 8.67
N SER A 48 0.27 -22.62 7.92
CA SER A 48 -0.83 -22.99 7.04
C SER A 48 -2.13 -23.17 7.82
N ARG A 49 -3.20 -22.57 7.31
CA ARG A 49 -4.56 -22.81 7.84
C ARG A 49 -4.93 -24.27 7.57
N ARG A 50 -5.45 -24.99 8.57
CA ARG A 50 -5.80 -26.42 8.44
C ARG A 50 -7.23 -26.67 7.93
N ILE A 51 -8.11 -25.67 8.00
CA ILE A 51 -9.55 -25.80 7.71
C ILE A 51 -10.03 -24.53 7.00
N GLY A 52 -10.90 -24.69 6.00
CA GLY A 52 -11.58 -23.61 5.27
C GLY A 52 -11.05 -23.39 3.85
N GLU A 53 -11.89 -22.84 2.98
CA GLU A 53 -11.55 -22.52 1.60
C GLU A 53 -10.74 -21.22 1.48
N SER A 54 -9.97 -21.11 0.39
CA SER A 54 -9.21 -19.91 0.07
C SER A 54 -10.17 -18.76 -0.25
N LYS A 55 -9.93 -17.60 0.37
CA LYS A 55 -10.62 -16.35 0.04
C LYS A 55 -9.98 -15.60 -1.14
N ILE A 56 -8.96 -16.19 -1.78
CA ILE A 56 -8.25 -15.58 -2.92
C ILE A 56 -8.99 -15.95 -4.20
N SER A 57 -9.55 -14.94 -4.87
CA SER A 57 -10.17 -15.06 -6.18
C SER A 57 -9.25 -14.49 -7.27
N HIS A 58 -9.53 -14.83 -8.54
CA HIS A 58 -8.82 -14.25 -9.69
C HIS A 58 -8.85 -12.71 -9.72
N LYS A 59 -9.95 -12.10 -9.23
CA LYS A 59 -10.09 -10.65 -9.08
C LYS A 59 -9.09 -10.07 -8.06
N ILE A 60 -8.89 -10.75 -6.94
CA ILE A 60 -7.92 -10.33 -5.93
C ILE A 60 -6.49 -10.42 -6.47
N ILE A 61 -6.20 -11.45 -7.27
CA ILE A 61 -4.89 -11.63 -7.90
C ILE A 61 -4.63 -10.51 -8.91
N SER A 62 -5.60 -10.19 -9.77
CA SER A 62 -5.43 -9.11 -10.76
C SER A 62 -5.28 -7.75 -10.08
N GLU A 63 -6.06 -7.45 -9.03
CA GLU A 63 -5.88 -6.23 -8.23
C GLU A 63 -4.49 -6.16 -7.60
N GLY A 64 -3.99 -7.28 -7.07
CA GLY A 64 -2.64 -7.39 -6.49
C GLY A 64 -1.51 -7.08 -7.48
N LEU A 65 -1.73 -7.29 -8.78
CA LEU A 65 -0.78 -6.95 -9.84
C LEU A 65 -0.96 -5.51 -10.35
N MET A 66 -2.20 -5.04 -10.51
CA MET A 66 -2.47 -3.72 -11.07
C MET A 66 -2.14 -2.56 -10.12
N VAL A 67 -2.41 -2.72 -8.81
CA VAL A 67 -2.20 -1.66 -7.82
C VAL A 67 -0.73 -1.22 -7.73
N PRO A 68 0.26 -2.11 -7.62
CA PRO A 68 1.68 -1.72 -7.62
C PRO A 68 2.10 -0.95 -8.88
N LEU A 69 1.64 -1.36 -10.07
CA LEU A 69 1.92 -0.65 -11.32
C LEU A 69 1.33 0.76 -11.31
N LYS A 70 0.08 0.92 -10.85
CA LYS A 70 -0.57 2.23 -10.72
C LYS A 70 0.18 3.15 -9.75
N LEU A 71 0.62 2.62 -8.61
CA LEU A 71 1.39 3.36 -7.61
C LEU A 71 2.77 3.77 -8.13
N LEU A 72 3.43 2.90 -8.90
CA LEU A 72 4.70 3.20 -9.55
C LEU A 72 4.55 4.35 -10.55
N LEU A 73 3.51 4.35 -11.38
CA LEU A 73 3.22 5.46 -12.30
C LEU A 73 2.89 6.76 -11.55
N ARG A 74 2.15 6.68 -10.44
CA ARG A 74 1.85 7.83 -9.57
C ARG A 74 3.13 8.47 -9.04
N ARG A 75 4.09 7.65 -8.58
CA ARG A 75 5.42 8.12 -8.15
C ARG A 75 6.12 8.94 -9.23
N PHE A 76 6.17 8.44 -10.47
CA PHE A 76 6.81 9.16 -11.57
C PHE A 76 6.11 10.47 -11.92
N LYS A 77 4.78 10.51 -11.89
CA LYS A 77 4.01 11.74 -12.12
C LYS A 77 4.26 12.79 -11.04
N ILE A 78 4.26 12.39 -9.76
CA ILE A 78 4.50 13.28 -8.62
C ILE A 78 5.93 13.83 -8.66
N GLN A 79 6.94 12.98 -8.90
CA GLN A 79 8.33 13.44 -9.03
C GLN A 79 8.52 14.42 -10.18
N LYS A 80 7.84 14.19 -11.32
CA LYS A 80 7.91 15.10 -12.46
C LYS A 80 7.27 16.45 -12.16
N ILE A 81 6.19 16.51 -11.37
CA ILE A 81 5.55 17.76 -10.95
C ILE A 81 6.44 18.52 -9.96
N PHE A 82 6.94 17.87 -8.91
CA PHE A 82 7.84 18.49 -7.93
C PHE A 82 9.12 19.04 -8.58
N ASN A 83 9.74 18.28 -9.49
CA ASN A 83 10.96 18.70 -10.19
C ASN A 83 10.73 19.82 -11.23
N ASN A 84 9.48 20.14 -11.57
CA ASN A 84 9.13 21.25 -12.45
C ASN A 84 8.71 22.52 -11.69
N TYR A 85 8.45 22.41 -10.39
CA TYR A 85 8.11 23.54 -9.52
C TYR A 85 9.36 24.23 -8.94
N GLU A 86 10.45 23.48 -8.78
CA GLU A 86 11.76 23.96 -8.32
C GLU A 86 12.64 24.54 -9.46
N ARG A 87 12.06 24.87 -10.62
CA ARG A 87 12.77 25.46 -11.78
C ARG A 87 12.16 26.79 -12.22
#